data_AF-A0A519EMS8-F1
#
_entry.id   AF-A0A519EMS8-F1
#
_cell.length_a   1.000
_cell.length_b   1.000
_cell.length_c   1.000
_cell.angle_alpha   90.00
_cell.angle_beta   90.00
_cell.angle_gamma   90.00
#
_symmetry.space_group_name_H-M   'P 1'
#
loop_
_entity.id
_entity.type
_entity.pdbx_description
1 polymer ?
#
loop_
_entity_poly.entity_id
_entity_poly.type
_entity_poly.pdbx_seq_one_letter_code
_entity_poly.pdbx_strand_id
1 'polypeptide(L)' 'MRILLVEDDPSLGATVQSWLQLDGYAVDWVRRG' A
#
# COMPACT_ATOMS: atom_id res chain seq x y z
N MET A 1 -12.75 -3.09 3.91
CA MET A 1 -11.84 -2.90 5.05
C MET A 1 -10.74 -1.92 4.63
N ARG A 2 -10.08 -1.22 5.58
CA ARG A 2 -9.04 -0.23 5.28
C ARG A 2 -7.70 -0.65 5.89
N ILE A 3 -6.63 -0.51 5.10
CA ILE A 3 -5.27 -0.93 5.44
C ILE A 3 -4.36 0.30 5.39
N LEU A 4 -3.53 0.47 6.43
CA LEU A 4 -2.43 1.41 6.42
C LEU A 4 -1.15 0.65 6.02
N LEU A 5 -0.61 0.95 4.85
CA LEU A 5 0.65 0.42 4.37
C LEU A 5 1.77 1.39 4.77
N VAL A 6 2.75 0.90 5.52
CA VAL A 6 3.97 1.65 5.85
C VAL A 6 5.12 0.93 5.19
N GLU A 7 5.66 1.52 4.13
CA GLU A 7 6.72 0.93 3.31
C GLU A 7 7.59 2.05 2.74
N ASP A 8 8.91 1.92 2.86
CA ASP A 8 9.89 2.91 2.41
C ASP A 8 10.40 2.65 1.00
N ASP A 9 10.40 1.39 0.54
CA ASP A 9 10.71 1.04 -0.85
C ASP A 9 9.52 1.34 -1.78
N PRO A 10 9.67 2.26 -2.76
CA PRO A 10 8.56 2.61 -3.66
C PRO A 10 8.13 1.48 -4.58
N SER A 11 9.06 0.62 -5.00
CA SER A 11 8.79 -0.49 -5.92
C SER A 11 7.98 -1.59 -5.22
N LEU A 12 8.35 -1.90 -3.97
CA LEU A 12 7.65 -2.87 -3.16
C LEU A 12 6.28 -2.33 -2.73
N GLY A 13 6.24 -1.11 -2.21
CA GLY A 13 4.99 -0.51 -1.72
C GLY A 13 3.95 -0.33 -2.83
N ALA A 14 4.36 0.07 -4.04
CA ALA A 14 3.45 0.16 -5.18
C ALA A 14 2.89 -1.21 -5.58
N THR A 15 3.73 -2.25 -5.56
CA THR A 15 3.30 -3.62 -5.84
C THR A 15 2.27 -4.07 -4.80
N VAL A 16 2.59 -3.98 -3.51
CA VAL A 16 1.70 -4.40 -2.41
C VAL A 16 0.39 -3.62 -2.42
N GLN A 17 0.44 -2.30 -2.61
CA GLN A 17 -0.75 -1.46 -2.72
C GLN A 17 -1.67 -1.92 -3.85
N SER A 18 -1.10 -2.21 -5.03
CA SER A 18 -1.87 -2.63 -6.21
C SER A 18 -2.61 -3.96 -5.98
N TRP A 19 -1.93 -4.95 -5.39
CA TRP A 19 -2.55 -6.24 -5.07
C TRP A 19 -3.68 -6.09 -4.04
N LEU A 20 -3.46 -5.32 -2.98
CA LEU A 20 -4.48 -5.08 -1.97
C LEU A 20 -5.70 -4.31 -2.52
N GLN A 21 -5.48 -3.37 -3.44
CA GLN A 21 -6.58 -2.67 -4.11
C GLN A 21 -7.36 -3.58 -5.05
N LEU A 22 -6.68 -4.50 -5.76
CA LEU A 22 -7.35 -5.53 -6.58
C LEU A 22 -8.24 -6.45 -5.74
N ASP A 23 -7.83 -6.76 -4.52
CA ASP A 23 -8.62 -7.53 -3.55
C ASP A 23 -9.75 -6.71 -2.88
N GLY A 24 -9.92 -5.44 -3.25
CA GLY A 24 -11.02 -4.58 -2.77
C GLY A 24 -10.74 -3.86 -1.46
N TYR A 25 -9.48 -3.80 -1.01
CA TYR A 25 -9.10 -3.04 0.17
C TYR A 25 -8.83 -1.57 -0.19
N ALA A 26 -9.27 -0.66 0.69
CA ALA A 26 -8.80 0.72 0.66
C ALA A 26 -7.42 0.78 1.33
N VAL A 27 -6.40 1.25 0.61
CA VAL A 27 -5.02 1.28 1.10
C VAL A 27 -4.53 2.72 1.20
N ASP A 28 -4.18 3.17 2.40
CA ASP A 28 -3.45 4.40 2.62
C ASP A 28 -1.96 4.04 2.72
N TRP A 29 -1.13 4.51 1.80
CA TRP A 29 0.31 4.26 1.83
C TRP A 29 1.06 5.47 2.38
N VAL A 30 1.73 5.26 3.52
CA VAL A 30 2.60 6.24 4.16
C VAL A 30 4.05 5.85 3.91
N ARG A 31 4.80 6.81 3.38
CA ARG A 31 6.27 6.74 3.25
C ARG A 31 6.86 7.68 4.29
N ARG A 32 7.97 7.29 4.92
CA ARG A 32 8.79 8.28 5.64
C ARG A 32 9.33 9.28 4.60
N GLY A 33 9.16 10.57 4.89
CA GLY A 33 9.80 11.65 4.13
C GLY A 33 11.30 11.66 4.30
#